data_AF-A0A2M9E0J5-F1
#
_entry.id   AF-A0A2M9E0J5-F1
#
_cell.length_a   1.000
_cell.length_b   1.000
_cell.length_c   1.000
_cell.angle_alpha   90.00
_cell.angle_beta   90.00
_cell.angle_gamma   90.00
#
_symmetry.space_group_name_H-M   'P 1'
#
loop_
_entity.id
_entity.type
_entity.pdbx_description
1 polymer ?
#
loop_
_entity_poly.entity_id
_entity_poly.type
_entity_poly.pdbx_seq_one_letter_code
_entity_poly.pdbx_strand_id
1 'polypeptide(L)'
;SVLQRIAQEGLSVREAMALFNIRGSTRIISGWQRQYHAQGLAGLQPKPRGRPKKMSMSQSPKPVNALPDAQRSREALLEEVKYLRAEVAYLKKLQALRQAKAQAAQKKRR
;
A
#
# COMPACT_ATOMS: atom_id res chain seq x y z
N SER A 1 -31.77 -10.28 -1.30
CA SER A 1 -31.08 -8.98 -1.37
C SER A 1 -31.78 -8.08 -2.40
N VAL A 2 -31.57 -6.76 -2.39
CA VAL A 2 -32.21 -5.83 -3.38
C VAL A 2 -31.92 -6.26 -4.82
N LEU A 3 -30.67 -6.62 -5.12
CA LEU A 3 -30.26 -7.08 -6.46
C LEU A 3 -30.90 -8.41 -6.87
N GLN A 4 -31.05 -9.34 -5.93
CA GLN A 4 -31.71 -10.62 -6.20
C GLN A 4 -33.19 -10.43 -6.53
N ARG A 5 -33.88 -9.53 -5.82
CA ARG A 5 -35.28 -9.20 -6.08
C ARG A 5 -35.46 -8.58 -7.47
N ILE A 6 -34.56 -7.65 -7.83
CA ILE A 6 -34.51 -7.06 -9.17
C ILE A 6 -34.33 -8.13 -10.25
N ALA A 7 -33.43 -9.09 -10.05
CA ALA A 7 -33.17 -10.15 -11.02
C ALA A 7 -34.33 -11.16 -11.14
N GLN A 8 -34.98 -11.50 -10.01
CA GLN A 8 -36.08 -12.48 -9.99
C GLN A 8 -37.38 -11.92 -10.55
N GLU A 9 -37.66 -10.64 -10.28
CA GLU A 9 -38.94 -10.00 -10.65
C GLU A 9 -38.82 -9.06 -11.86
N GLY A 10 -37.62 -8.92 -12.44
CA GLY A 10 -37.39 -8.06 -13.60
C GLY A 10 -37.62 -6.57 -13.32
N LEU A 11 -37.48 -6.14 -12.06
CA LEU A 11 -37.82 -4.77 -11.64
C LEU A 11 -36.86 -3.74 -12.23
N SER A 12 -37.40 -2.57 -12.59
CA SER A 12 -36.57 -1.42 -12.88
C SER A 12 -35.89 -0.89 -11.62
N VAL A 13 -34.78 -0.17 -11.81
CA VAL A 13 -34.04 0.45 -10.70
C VAL A 13 -34.92 1.39 -9.88
N ARG A 14 -35.87 2.10 -10.51
CA ARG A 14 -36.78 3.03 -9.82
C ARG A 14 -37.82 2.29 -8.99
N GLU A 15 -38.39 1.20 -9.50
CA GLU A 15 -39.34 0.38 -8.75
C GLU A 15 -38.67 -0.25 -7.54
N ALA A 16 -37.46 -0.78 -7.70
CA ALA A 16 -36.69 -1.30 -6.57
C ALA A 16 -36.39 -0.23 -5.52
N MET A 17 -36.09 1.01 -5.92
CA MET A 17 -35.91 2.11 -4.96
C MET A 17 -37.19 2.42 -4.17
N ALA A 18 -38.35 2.42 -4.85
CA ALA A 18 -39.63 2.64 -4.21
C ALA A 18 -39.97 1.50 -3.22
N LEU A 19 -39.80 0.25 -3.65
CA LEU A 19 -40.08 -0.95 -2.83
C LEU A 19 -39.20 -1.02 -1.58
N PHE A 20 -37.91 -0.71 -1.71
CA PHE A 20 -36.95 -0.77 -0.60
C PHE A 20 -36.78 0.58 0.13
N ASN A 21 -37.61 1.57 -0.17
CA ASN A 21 -37.57 2.92 0.41
C ASN A 21 -36.16 3.54 0.41
N ILE A 22 -35.41 3.34 -0.68
CA ILE A 22 -34.03 3.85 -0.83
C ILE A 22 -34.11 5.29 -1.30
N ARG A 23 -33.79 6.22 -0.40
CA ARG A 23 -33.72 7.64 -0.74
C ARG A 23 -32.38 7.95 -1.42
N GLY A 24 -32.41 8.63 -2.57
CA GLY A 24 -31.21 9.04 -3.29
C GLY A 24 -31.32 8.88 -4.80
N SER A 25 -30.18 8.66 -5.46
CA SER A 25 -30.09 8.48 -6.91
C SER A 25 -30.10 6.99 -7.29
N THR A 26 -30.61 6.68 -8.50
CA THR A 26 -30.48 5.37 -9.17
C THR A 26 -29.03 4.89 -9.30
N ARG A 27 -28.05 5.80 -9.12
CA ARG A 27 -26.62 5.50 -9.06
C ARG A 27 -26.24 4.55 -7.91
N ILE A 28 -27.04 4.49 -6.84
CA ILE A 28 -26.78 3.61 -5.68
C ILE A 28 -26.92 2.14 -6.09
N ILE A 29 -28.07 1.76 -6.66
CA ILE A 29 -28.36 0.37 -7.07
C ILE A 29 -27.46 -0.04 -8.24
N SER A 30 -27.24 0.84 -9.22
CA SER A 30 -26.29 0.55 -10.31
C SER A 30 -24.85 0.40 -9.81
N GLY A 31 -24.47 1.10 -8.74
CA GLY A 31 -23.21 0.91 -8.04
C GLY A 31 -23.09 -0.49 -7.43
N TRP A 32 -24.14 -0.95 -6.75
CA TRP A 32 -24.20 -2.30 -6.20
C TRP A 32 -24.15 -3.38 -7.29
N GLN A 33 -24.87 -3.21 -8.40
CA GLN A 33 -24.80 -4.13 -9.54
C GLN A 33 -23.36 -4.26 -10.05
N ARG A 34 -22.67 -3.14 -10.30
CA ARG A 34 -21.26 -3.17 -10.76
C ARG A 34 -20.33 -3.86 -9.75
N GLN A 35 -20.46 -3.54 -8.47
CA GLN A 35 -19.65 -4.16 -7.41
C GLN A 35 -19.90 -5.66 -7.30
N TYR A 36 -21.16 -6.07 -7.44
CA TYR A 36 -21.56 -7.48 -7.43
C TYR A 36 -21.03 -8.24 -8.64
N HIS A 37 -21.12 -7.67 -9.85
CA HIS A 37 -20.54 -8.29 -11.05
C HIS A 37 -19.00 -8.39 -10.98
N ALA A 38 -18.33 -7.44 -10.35
CA ALA A 38 -16.87 -7.43 -10.27
C ALA A 38 -16.29 -8.31 -9.15
N GLN A 39 -16.93 -8.34 -7.97
CA GLN A 39 -16.36 -8.95 -6.75
C GLN A 39 -17.34 -9.90 -6.05
N GLY A 40 -18.48 -10.21 -6.67
CA GLY A 40 -19.53 -11.04 -6.09
C GLY A 40 -20.09 -10.44 -4.80
N LEU A 41 -20.51 -11.32 -3.88
CA LEU A 41 -20.99 -10.95 -2.55
C LEU A 41 -19.94 -10.17 -1.73
N ALA A 42 -18.66 -10.49 -1.88
CA ALA A 42 -17.58 -9.81 -1.17
C ALA A 42 -17.47 -8.32 -1.54
N GLY A 43 -17.88 -7.94 -2.75
CA GLY A 43 -17.90 -6.55 -3.20
C GLY A 43 -18.91 -5.66 -2.49
N LEU A 44 -19.97 -6.24 -1.94
CA LEU A 44 -21.03 -5.55 -1.20
C LEU A 44 -20.78 -5.51 0.32
N GLN A 45 -19.76 -6.22 0.80
CA GLN A 45 -19.39 -6.17 2.22
C GLN A 45 -18.89 -4.77 2.59
N PRO A 46 -19.25 -4.27 3.80
CA PRO A 46 -18.80 -2.96 4.25
C PRO A 46 -17.26 -2.95 4.34
N LYS A 47 -16.64 -2.07 3.55
CA LYS A 47 -15.19 -1.84 3.63
C LYS A 47 -14.89 -0.97 4.85
N PRO A 48 -13.73 -1.17 5.51
CA PRO A 48 -13.29 -0.30 6.60
C PRO A 48 -13.35 1.16 6.16
N ARG A 49 -14.13 1.98 6.87
CA ARG A 49 -14.25 3.40 6.56
C ARG A 49 -13.04 4.13 7.13
N GLY A 50 -12.50 5.08 6.38
CA GLY A 50 -11.40 5.94 6.81
C GLY A 50 -10.05 5.61 6.17
N ARG A 51 -8.98 6.14 6.75
CA ARG A 51 -7.62 6.02 6.21
C ARG A 51 -7.17 4.55 6.26
N PRO A 52 -6.64 3.99 5.15
CA PRO A 52 -6.01 2.67 5.18
C PRO A 52 -4.93 2.61 6.27
N LYS A 53 -4.80 1.45 6.92
CA LYS A 53 -3.74 1.24 7.91
C LYS A 53 -2.39 1.55 7.24
N LYS A 54 -1.53 2.32 7.90
CA LYS A 54 -0.14 2.50 7.43
C LYS A 54 0.44 1.10 7.27
N MET A 55 0.98 0.80 6.09
CA MET A 55 1.77 -0.39 5.84
C MET A 55 2.79 -0.52 6.98
N SER A 56 2.81 -1.66 7.66
CA SER A 56 3.92 -1.95 8.56
C SER A 56 5.16 -2.04 7.67
N MET A 57 6.08 -1.09 7.83
CA MET A 57 7.43 -1.30 7.31
C MET A 57 7.89 -2.59 7.98
N SER A 58 8.04 -3.65 7.19
CA SER A 58 8.68 -4.87 7.68
C SER A 58 10.01 -4.39 8.24
N GLN A 59 10.19 -4.49 9.56
CA GLN A 59 11.51 -4.31 10.12
C GLN A 59 12.37 -5.34 9.43
N SER A 60 13.40 -4.89 8.71
CA SER A 60 14.44 -5.79 8.23
C SER A 60 14.84 -6.67 9.41
N PRO A 61 14.89 -8.00 9.24
CA PRO A 61 15.25 -8.88 10.34
C PRO A 61 16.54 -8.35 10.97
N LYS A 62 16.48 -8.07 12.27
CA LYS A 62 17.69 -7.68 13.02
C LYS A 62 18.72 -8.77 12.75
N PRO A 63 19.99 -8.43 12.44
CA PRO A 63 21.01 -9.44 12.23
C PRO A 63 21.02 -10.33 13.47
N VAL A 64 20.68 -11.61 13.25
CA VAL A 64 20.72 -12.65 14.27
C VAL A 64 22.13 -12.64 14.83
N ASN A 65 22.24 -12.55 16.16
CA ASN A 65 23.48 -12.48 16.92
C ASN A 65 24.62 -13.17 16.18
N ALA A 66 25.49 -12.32 15.65
CA ALA A 66 26.64 -12.71 14.91
C ALA A 66 27.51 -13.63 15.77
N LEU A 67 27.66 -14.91 15.38
CA LEU A 67 28.75 -15.76 15.89
C LEU A 67 30.08 -14.98 15.80
N PRO A 68 31.04 -15.17 16.72
CA PRO A 68 32.35 -14.53 16.61
C PRO A 68 32.97 -14.78 15.23
N ASP A 69 33.64 -13.79 14.63
CA ASP A 69 34.19 -13.88 13.26
C ASP A 69 35.07 -15.12 13.04
N ALA A 70 35.71 -15.62 14.10
CA ALA A 70 36.51 -16.84 14.09
C ALA A 70 35.72 -18.12 13.75
N GLN A 71 34.40 -18.12 13.89
CA GLN A 71 33.51 -19.24 13.61
C GLN A 71 32.70 -19.05 12.31
N ARG A 72 32.84 -17.91 11.62
CA ARG A 72 32.20 -17.67 10.33
C ARG A 72 32.97 -18.32 9.19
N SER A 73 32.24 -18.84 8.20
CA SER A 73 32.83 -19.19 6.90
C SER A 73 33.40 -17.94 6.23
N ARG A 74 34.53 -18.11 5.51
CA ARG A 74 35.17 -17.06 4.71
C ARG A 74 34.20 -16.38 3.75
N GLU A 75 33.28 -17.14 3.17
CA GLU A 75 32.26 -16.62 2.24
C GLU A 75 31.27 -15.67 2.92
N ALA A 76 30.83 -16.01 4.13
CA ALA A 76 29.92 -15.16 4.91
C ALA A 76 30.57 -13.81 5.27
N LEU A 77 31.85 -13.82 5.64
CA LEU A 77 32.62 -12.60 5.91
C LEU A 77 32.75 -11.72 4.65
N LEU A 78 32.96 -12.32 3.47
CA LEU A 78 33.05 -11.56 2.23
C LEU A 78 31.71 -10.90 1.85
N GLU A 79 30.60 -11.60 2.03
CA GLU A 79 29.26 -11.04 1.78
C GLU A 79 28.94 -9.89 2.74
N GLU A 80 29.28 -10.03 4.02
CA GLU A 80 29.13 -8.95 5.00
C GLU A 80 29.99 -7.73 4.64
N VAL A 81 31.26 -7.94 4.24
CA VAL A 81 32.12 -6.85 3.75
C VAL A 81 31.55 -6.16 2.52
N LYS A 82 30.97 -6.91 1.57
CA LYS A 82 30.30 -6.33 0.39
C LYS A 82 29.10 -5.48 0.81
N TYR A 83 28.26 -5.99 1.70
CA TYR A 83 27.11 -5.27 2.24
C TYR A 83 27.53 -3.98 2.93
N LEU A 84 28.52 -4.04 3.84
CA LEU A 84 29.04 -2.87 4.55
C LEU A 84 29.65 -1.84 3.60
N ARG A 85 30.35 -2.27 2.55
CA ARG A 85 30.88 -1.38 1.52
C ARG A 85 29.77 -0.65 0.77
N ALA A 86 28.69 -1.35 0.44
CA ALA A 86 27.52 -0.74 -0.22
C ALA A 86 26.84 0.30 0.70
N GLU A 87 26.67 -0.02 1.98
CA GLU A 87 26.09 0.91 2.96
C GLU A 87 26.94 2.17 3.14
N VAL A 88 28.26 2.02 3.28
CA VAL A 88 29.19 3.15 3.35
C VAL A 88 29.16 3.99 2.06
N ALA A 89 29.12 3.36 0.88
CA ALA A 89 29.04 4.08 -0.39
C ALA A 89 27.74 4.91 -0.50
N TYR A 90 26.61 4.34 -0.06
CA TYR A 90 25.34 5.04 -0.01
C TYR A 90 25.39 6.27 0.90
N LEU A 91 25.93 6.13 2.12
CA LEU A 91 26.06 7.25 3.06
C LEU A 91 26.97 8.36 2.51
N LYS A 92 28.09 8.00 1.86
CA LYS A 92 28.97 8.98 1.18
C LYS A 92 28.24 9.73 0.07
N LYS A 93 27.43 9.03 -0.73
CA LYS A 93 26.62 9.67 -1.78
C LYS A 93 25.60 10.65 -1.18
N LEU A 94 24.94 10.26 -0.09
CA LEU A 94 23.99 11.14 0.61
C LEU A 94 24.68 12.41 1.14
N GLN A 95 25.86 12.26 1.75
CA GLN A 95 26.65 13.40 2.24
C GLN A 95 27.05 14.33 1.09
N ALA A 96 27.55 13.78 -0.03
CA ALA A 96 27.91 14.56 -1.21
C ALA A 96 26.72 15.36 -1.76
N LEU A 97 25.52 14.75 -1.83
CA LEU A 97 24.31 15.44 -2.27
C LEU A 97 23.91 16.59 -1.34
N ARG A 98 24.04 16.41 -0.02
CA ARG A 98 23.76 17.47 0.95
C ARG A 98 24.73 18.63 0.81
N GLN A 99 26.02 18.34 0.67
CA GLN A 99 27.06 19.35 0.45
C GLN A 99 26.82 20.14 -0.85
N ALA A 100 26.54 19.45 -1.96
CA ALA A 100 26.24 20.10 -3.23
C ALA A 100 25.02 21.04 -3.15
N LYS A 101 23.95 20.62 -2.44
CA LYS A 101 22.78 21.48 -2.20
C LYS A 101 23.12 22.73 -1.38
N ALA A 102 23.94 22.58 -0.33
CA ALA A 102 24.36 23.71 0.50
C ALA A 102 25.19 24.73 -0.30
N GLN A 103 26.14 24.25 -1.10
CA GLN A 103 26.97 25.11 -1.97
C GLN A 103 26.12 25.84 -3.03
N ALA A 104 25.17 25.14 -3.66
CA ALA A 104 24.26 25.75 -4.63
C ALA A 104 23.38 26.84 -4.00
N ALA A 105 22.92 26.65 -2.76
CA ALA A 105 22.15 27.65 -2.03
C ALA A 105 23.00 28.88 -1.67
N GLN A 106 24.26 28.69 -1.26
CA GLN A 106 25.18 29.79 -0.97
C GLN A 106 25.50 30.62 -2.22
N LYS A 107 25.71 29.98 -3.38
CA LYS A 107 25.96 30.68 -4.65
C LYS A 107 24.78 31.55 -5.10
N LYS A 108 23.54 31.17 -4.81
CA LYS A 108 22.34 31.97 -5.13
C LYS A 108 22.13 33.18 -4.23
N ARG A 109 22.77 33.22 -3.05
CA ARG A 109 22.65 34.33 -2.08
C ARG A 109 23.72 35.40 -2.24
N ARG A 110 24.74 35.13 -3.04
CA ARG A 110 25.76 36.09 -3.50
C ARG A 110 25.30 36.71 -4.80
#